data_AF-A0A643FDM2-F1
#
_entry.id   AF-A0A643FDM2-F1
#
_cell.length_a   1.000
_cell.length_b   1.000
_cell.length_c   1.000
_cell.angle_alpha   90.00
_cell.angle_beta   90.00
_cell.angle_gamma   90.00
#
_symmetry.space_group_name_H-M   'P 1'
#
loop_
_entity.id
_entity.type
_entity.pdbx_description
1 polymer ?
#
loop_
_entity_poly.entity_id
_entity_poly.type
_entity_poly.pdbx_seq_one_letter_code
_entity_poly.pdbx_strand_id
1 'polypeptide(L)'
;MAMPPNLLFRHGPWLLLSLFAALALSACGGGGDGSSTGSNTLGGTVSGLSTDGLVLANGSDTLAVAAGATAFTFDETIGSRYDVTVQTQPSGQTCQVSQGSGSASGNVSSVAVACRSYRVYVANTNSNTLAQFSVGSTGALSALSTPTVAVSYMPSALAINGDGSQAWLSYRDDETLSVLDIDSNGALNLSSASGQAATFGYALSLSPDASHLYAVNYGGASVSQFSVGSSGQLTALSTATAASGLAPYAMAITPDGAYAYVANASDDTISQYAVGSSGALTALSKATVSVSGYGSKPQGLAMAPGGGYLYVTLAGSAKVLSYAINAGTGALSYSSSQSTGTTPRAIALSSDGMHAYVANAGSATVSQYLVSGGSLTPMATRTVATGTTPSGIAITPDNARLYVSNAGDGTLSQFSVGSGGALSALSPATVSTGGLAPVSVVAR
;
A
#
# COMPACT_ATOMS: atom_id res chain seq x y z
N MET A 1 27.91 -75.28 -5.12
CA MET A 1 27.11 -74.31 -4.37
C MET A 1 26.67 -73.25 -5.36
N ALA A 2 25.36 -73.09 -5.53
CA ALA A 2 24.74 -72.55 -6.74
C ALA A 2 24.75 -71.00 -6.82
N MET A 3 24.98 -70.50 -8.04
CA MET A 3 24.44 -69.26 -8.63
C MET A 3 23.73 -69.68 -9.92
N PRO A 4 22.66 -69.01 -10.39
CA PRO A 4 22.75 -67.82 -11.28
C PRO A 4 21.49 -66.87 -11.19
N PRO A 5 21.10 -66.07 -12.21
CA PRO A 5 21.70 -64.85 -12.76
C PRO A 5 20.73 -63.63 -12.91
N ASN A 6 21.27 -62.51 -13.44
CA ASN A 6 20.61 -61.27 -13.93
C ASN A 6 19.49 -61.48 -14.99
N LEU A 7 18.56 -60.51 -15.13
CA LEU A 7 18.01 -60.05 -16.43
C LEU A 7 17.14 -58.77 -16.36
N LEU A 8 17.08 -58.10 -17.52
CA LEU A 8 16.60 -56.76 -17.90
C LEU A 8 15.12 -56.69 -18.41
N PHE A 9 14.66 -55.46 -18.71
CA PHE A 9 13.62 -55.04 -19.70
C PHE A 9 12.13 -55.19 -19.28
N ARG A 10 11.10 -54.46 -19.77
CA ARG A 10 10.85 -53.39 -20.78
C ARG A 10 9.41 -52.83 -20.62
N HIS A 11 9.18 -51.61 -21.14
CA HIS A 11 7.98 -50.90 -21.69
C HIS A 11 6.50 -51.30 -21.36
N GLY A 12 5.64 -50.24 -21.24
CA GLY A 12 4.16 -50.19 -20.99
C GLY A 12 3.26 -50.81 -22.08
N PRO A 13 2.07 -50.27 -22.47
CA PRO A 13 1.06 -49.35 -21.85
C PRO A 13 -0.33 -50.06 -21.64
N TRP A 14 -1.44 -49.37 -21.28
CA TRP A 14 -2.80 -49.48 -21.93
C TRP A 14 -3.99 -48.88 -21.12
N LEU A 15 -4.75 -48.04 -21.86
CA LEU A 15 -6.19 -47.78 -21.94
C LEU A 15 -7.08 -47.41 -20.73
N LEU A 16 -7.69 -46.22 -20.90
CA LEU A 16 -9.02 -45.81 -20.44
C LEU A 16 -10.12 -46.81 -20.84
N LEU A 17 -11.11 -47.02 -19.96
CA LEU A 17 -12.46 -47.39 -20.36
C LEU A 17 -13.51 -46.70 -19.49
N SER A 18 -14.28 -45.83 -20.13
CA SER A 18 -15.47 -45.13 -19.66
C SER A 18 -16.67 -46.09 -19.54
N LEU A 19 -17.41 -46.01 -18.42
CA LEU A 19 -18.66 -46.74 -18.23
C LEU A 19 -19.87 -45.85 -18.58
N PHE A 20 -20.54 -46.17 -19.68
CA PHE A 20 -21.87 -45.69 -20.03
C PHE A 20 -22.93 -46.55 -19.30
N ALA A 21 -23.94 -45.91 -18.71
CA ALA A 21 -25.20 -46.55 -18.37
C ALA A 21 -26.34 -45.72 -18.95
N ALA A 22 -26.97 -46.25 -20.00
CA ALA A 22 -28.19 -45.72 -20.58
C ALA A 22 -29.38 -46.57 -20.12
N LEU A 23 -30.45 -45.91 -19.68
CA LEU A 23 -31.79 -46.49 -19.60
C LEU A 23 -32.77 -45.44 -20.12
N ALA A 24 -33.53 -45.82 -21.14
CA ALA A 24 -34.56 -45.04 -21.79
C ALA A 24 -35.90 -45.77 -21.68
N LEU A 25 -36.99 -45.00 -21.53
CA LEU A 25 -38.24 -44.98 -22.32
C LEU A 25 -39.27 -44.12 -21.54
N SER A 26 -39.56 -42.87 -21.94
CA SER A 26 -40.50 -42.40 -22.97
C SER A 26 -41.94 -42.24 -22.49
N ALA A 27 -42.43 -40.99 -22.43
CA ALA A 27 -43.80 -40.61 -22.79
C ALA A 27 -43.90 -39.09 -23.04
N CYS A 28 -44.70 -38.75 -24.04
CA CYS A 28 -44.87 -37.45 -24.68
C CYS A 28 -45.75 -36.49 -23.86
N GLY A 29 -45.47 -35.19 -23.90
CA GLY A 29 -46.32 -34.14 -23.35
C GLY A 29 -45.70 -32.76 -23.52
N GLY A 30 -46.01 -32.09 -24.63
CA GLY A 30 -45.57 -30.72 -24.90
C GLY A 30 -46.24 -29.68 -23.99
N GLY A 31 -45.46 -28.68 -23.63
CA GLY A 31 -45.88 -27.47 -22.92
C GLY A 31 -44.64 -26.61 -22.77
N GLY A 32 -44.59 -25.49 -23.49
CA GLY A 32 -43.36 -24.77 -23.76
C GLY A 32 -42.74 -24.16 -22.51
N ASP A 33 -41.48 -24.50 -22.28
CA ASP A 33 -40.57 -23.64 -21.55
C ASP A 33 -39.50 -23.23 -22.56
N GLY A 34 -39.62 -22.01 -23.06
CA GLY A 34 -38.47 -21.31 -23.60
C GLY A 34 -37.45 -21.22 -22.47
N SER A 35 -36.55 -22.19 -22.40
CA SER A 35 -35.31 -22.07 -21.65
C SER A 35 -34.46 -21.05 -22.40
N SER A 36 -34.81 -19.79 -22.25
CA SER A 36 -33.80 -18.75 -22.27
C SER A 36 -32.90 -19.09 -21.08
N THR A 37 -31.76 -19.71 -21.33
CA THR A 37 -30.58 -19.41 -20.52
C THR A 37 -30.43 -17.90 -20.62
N GLY A 38 -31.09 -17.18 -19.70
CA GLY A 38 -31.20 -15.74 -19.74
C GLY A 38 -29.79 -15.19 -19.70
N SER A 39 -29.29 -14.79 -20.86
CA SER A 39 -27.97 -14.23 -21.03
C SER A 39 -28.04 -12.84 -20.40
N ASN A 40 -27.63 -12.75 -19.14
CA ASN A 40 -27.76 -11.51 -18.39
C ASN A 40 -26.63 -10.58 -18.81
N THR A 41 -26.95 -9.34 -19.14
CA THR A 41 -25.93 -8.31 -19.35
C THR A 41 -25.28 -7.92 -18.01
N LEU A 42 -24.00 -7.56 -18.06
CA LEU A 42 -23.25 -7.06 -16.92
C LEU A 42 -22.70 -5.68 -17.25
N GLY A 43 -23.12 -4.68 -16.48
CA GLY A 43 -22.68 -3.31 -16.65
C GLY A 43 -22.83 -2.50 -15.38
N GLY A 44 -22.64 -1.19 -15.52
CA GLY A 44 -22.62 -0.32 -14.37
C GLY A 44 -22.32 1.12 -14.70
N THR A 45 -22.08 1.89 -13.65
CA THR A 45 -21.74 3.32 -13.74
C THR A 45 -20.25 3.53 -13.55
N VAL A 46 -19.73 4.60 -14.15
CA VAL A 46 -18.36 5.07 -14.01
C VAL A 46 -18.39 6.54 -13.60
N SER A 47 -17.55 6.93 -12.65
CA SER A 47 -17.44 8.31 -12.20
C SER A 47 -15.98 8.71 -11.99
N GLY A 48 -15.65 9.97 -12.27
CA GLY A 48 -14.34 10.56 -12.03
C GLY A 48 -13.20 10.06 -12.94
N LEU A 49 -13.45 9.18 -13.90
CA LEU A 49 -12.45 8.70 -14.85
C LEU A 49 -12.09 9.83 -15.85
N SER A 50 -10.88 10.37 -15.74
CA SER A 50 -10.39 11.49 -16.56
C SER A 50 -9.19 11.12 -17.44
N THR A 51 -8.60 9.95 -17.24
CA THR A 51 -7.45 9.44 -17.99
C THR A 51 -7.75 8.04 -18.51
N ASP A 52 -7.29 7.74 -19.73
CA ASP A 52 -7.40 6.40 -20.31
C ASP A 52 -6.53 5.37 -19.55
N GLY A 53 -6.81 4.09 -19.79
CA GLY A 53 -6.04 2.97 -19.26
C GLY A 53 -6.75 2.16 -18.18
N LEU A 54 -7.98 2.53 -17.80
CA LEU A 54 -8.82 1.69 -16.96
C LEU A 54 -9.22 0.42 -17.72
N VAL A 55 -8.89 -0.73 -17.15
CA VAL A 55 -9.37 -2.04 -17.62
C VAL A 55 -10.09 -2.74 -16.48
N LEU A 56 -11.35 -3.07 -16.70
CA LEU A 56 -12.17 -3.89 -15.81
C LEU A 56 -12.09 -5.35 -16.24
N ALA A 57 -12.18 -6.28 -15.29
CA ALA A 57 -12.24 -7.71 -15.59
C ALA A 57 -13.38 -8.38 -14.83
N ASN A 58 -14.02 -9.36 -15.47
CA ASN A 58 -14.94 -10.32 -14.88
C ASN A 58 -14.45 -11.73 -15.21
N GLY A 59 -13.56 -12.26 -14.39
CA GLY A 59 -12.80 -13.47 -14.72
C GLY A 59 -11.81 -13.22 -15.87
N SER A 60 -11.97 -13.93 -16.98
CA SER A 60 -11.14 -13.75 -18.18
C SER A 60 -11.67 -12.70 -19.16
N ASP A 61 -12.92 -12.27 -19.01
CA ASP A 61 -13.51 -11.20 -19.83
C ASP A 61 -12.98 -9.85 -19.34
N THR A 62 -12.55 -9.00 -20.25
CA THR A 62 -11.89 -7.72 -19.95
C THR A 62 -12.47 -6.61 -20.79
N LEU A 63 -12.69 -5.45 -20.17
CA LEU A 63 -13.27 -4.28 -20.80
C LEU A 63 -12.41 -3.05 -20.55
N ALA A 64 -11.88 -2.47 -21.63
CA ALA A 64 -11.26 -1.15 -21.59
C ALA A 64 -12.35 -0.07 -21.50
N VAL A 65 -12.22 0.83 -20.52
CA VAL A 65 -13.17 1.93 -20.31
C VAL A 65 -12.49 3.24 -20.68
N ALA A 66 -13.07 3.96 -21.65
CA ALA A 66 -12.52 5.22 -22.15
C ALA A 66 -12.65 6.36 -21.12
N ALA A 67 -11.70 7.30 -21.12
CA ALA A 67 -11.78 8.51 -20.32
C ALA A 67 -13.10 9.26 -20.54
N GLY A 68 -13.69 9.77 -19.46
CA GLY A 68 -14.98 10.47 -19.49
C GLY A 68 -16.21 9.58 -19.64
N ALA A 69 -16.06 8.25 -19.75
CA ALA A 69 -17.19 7.34 -19.71
C ALA A 69 -17.98 7.48 -18.39
N THR A 70 -19.31 7.44 -18.49
CA THR A 70 -20.22 7.49 -17.34
C THR A 70 -20.88 6.15 -17.04
N ALA A 71 -20.73 5.19 -17.95
CA ALA A 71 -21.26 3.84 -17.84
C ALA A 71 -20.36 2.86 -18.61
N PHE A 72 -20.50 1.58 -18.30
CA PHE A 72 -19.82 0.49 -19.01
C PHE A 72 -20.77 -0.71 -19.13
N THR A 73 -20.50 -1.59 -20.09
CA THR A 73 -21.18 -2.88 -20.25
C THR A 73 -20.18 -3.85 -20.86
N PHE A 74 -20.05 -5.03 -20.26
CA PHE A 74 -19.24 -6.12 -20.83
C PHE A 74 -19.95 -6.71 -22.05
N ASP A 75 -19.15 -7.11 -23.04
CA ASP A 75 -19.68 -7.72 -24.27
C ASP A 75 -20.19 -9.13 -24.01
N GLU A 76 -19.54 -9.88 -23.11
CA GLU A 76 -20.00 -11.21 -22.74
C GLU A 76 -21.14 -11.15 -21.72
N THR A 77 -22.16 -11.95 -21.96
CA THR A 77 -23.26 -12.13 -21.02
C THR A 77 -22.85 -13.07 -19.90
N ILE A 78 -23.30 -12.80 -18.68
CA ILE A 78 -23.00 -13.62 -17.51
C ILE A 78 -24.06 -14.69 -17.26
N GLY A 79 -23.63 -15.75 -16.57
CA GLY A 79 -24.50 -16.77 -16.01
C GLY A 79 -25.11 -16.31 -14.68
N SER A 80 -24.94 -17.12 -13.63
CA SER A 80 -25.54 -16.89 -12.32
C SER A 80 -24.68 -16.08 -11.35
N ARG A 81 -23.43 -15.74 -11.71
CA ARG A 81 -22.48 -14.99 -10.87
C ARG A 81 -21.63 -14.03 -11.68
N TYR A 82 -21.13 -13.00 -11.01
CA TYR A 82 -20.18 -12.03 -11.53
C TYR A 82 -19.19 -11.62 -10.45
N ASP A 83 -18.00 -11.18 -10.88
CA ASP A 83 -16.92 -10.67 -10.03
C ASP A 83 -16.08 -9.64 -10.81
N VAL A 84 -16.59 -8.41 -10.86
CA VAL A 84 -15.98 -7.26 -11.51
C VAL A 84 -14.88 -6.67 -10.63
N THR A 85 -13.67 -6.63 -11.17
CA THR A 85 -12.48 -6.08 -10.51
C THR A 85 -11.78 -5.08 -11.43
N VAL A 86 -10.94 -4.22 -10.85
CA VAL A 86 -10.00 -3.42 -11.64
C VAL A 86 -8.78 -4.27 -11.97
N GLN A 87 -8.60 -4.60 -13.24
CA GLN A 87 -7.41 -5.31 -13.72
C GLN A 87 -6.24 -4.34 -13.94
N THR A 88 -6.51 -3.14 -14.45
CA THR A 88 -5.49 -2.10 -14.67
C THR A 88 -6.02 -0.75 -14.27
N GLN A 89 -5.27 -0.06 -13.40
CA GLN A 89 -5.55 1.31 -12.99
C GLN A 89 -5.10 2.28 -14.08
N PRO A 90 -5.88 3.34 -14.40
CA PRO A 90 -5.42 4.42 -15.27
C PRO A 90 -4.29 5.23 -14.59
N SER A 91 -3.37 5.80 -15.37
CA SER A 91 -2.29 6.61 -14.81
C SER A 91 -2.82 7.87 -14.14
N GLY A 92 -2.22 8.26 -13.02
CA GLY A 92 -2.63 9.45 -12.28
C GLY A 92 -3.96 9.33 -11.53
N GLN A 93 -4.60 8.15 -11.50
CA GLN A 93 -5.82 7.92 -10.73
C GLN A 93 -5.87 6.54 -10.07
N THR A 94 -6.71 6.43 -9.04
CA THR A 94 -7.14 5.15 -8.48
C THR A 94 -8.64 5.01 -8.71
N CYS A 95 -9.04 3.91 -9.34
CA CYS A 95 -10.41 3.49 -9.52
C CYS A 95 -10.74 2.34 -8.59
N GLN A 96 -11.91 2.38 -7.95
CA GLN A 96 -12.42 1.28 -7.14
C GLN A 96 -13.80 0.83 -7.60
N VAL A 97 -14.01 -0.48 -7.53
CA VAL A 97 -15.31 -1.11 -7.80
C VAL A 97 -16.07 -1.27 -6.49
N SER A 98 -17.35 -0.89 -6.51
CA SER A 98 -18.32 -1.20 -5.46
C SER A 98 -19.44 -2.04 -6.05
N GLN A 99 -19.99 -2.95 -5.24
CA GLN A 99 -20.94 -3.97 -5.69
C GLN A 99 -20.38 -4.79 -6.87
N GLY A 100 -19.07 -5.04 -6.88
CA GLY A 100 -18.38 -5.71 -7.98
C GLY A 100 -18.67 -7.19 -8.10
N SER A 101 -19.06 -7.87 -7.01
CA SER A 101 -19.29 -9.30 -7.01
C SER A 101 -20.70 -9.65 -6.53
N GLY A 102 -21.30 -10.70 -7.09
CA GLY A 102 -22.60 -11.19 -6.62
C GLY A 102 -23.18 -12.31 -7.46
N SER A 103 -24.42 -12.67 -7.14
CA SER A 103 -25.25 -13.56 -7.97
C SER A 103 -26.09 -12.73 -8.93
N ALA A 104 -26.30 -13.24 -10.14
CA ALA A 104 -27.15 -12.65 -11.16
C ALA A 104 -28.39 -13.53 -11.39
N SER A 105 -29.58 -12.94 -11.20
CA SER A 105 -30.88 -13.53 -11.55
C SER A 105 -31.53 -12.81 -12.74
N GLY A 106 -30.80 -11.91 -13.38
CA GLY A 106 -31.23 -10.94 -14.38
C GLY A 106 -30.05 -10.04 -14.79
N ASN A 107 -30.29 -9.07 -15.68
CA ASN A 107 -29.31 -8.05 -16.04
C ASN A 107 -28.78 -7.32 -14.78
N VAL A 108 -27.47 -7.15 -14.69
CA VAL A 108 -26.79 -6.46 -13.59
C VAL A 108 -26.32 -5.10 -14.09
N SER A 109 -26.81 -4.03 -13.46
CA SER A 109 -26.40 -2.65 -13.72
C SER A 109 -25.99 -1.89 -12.45
N SER A 110 -25.89 -2.60 -11.32
CA SER A 110 -25.62 -2.03 -9.99
C SER A 110 -24.13 -1.83 -9.68
N VAL A 111 -23.24 -2.39 -10.50
CA VAL A 111 -21.80 -2.21 -10.33
C VAL A 111 -21.46 -0.73 -10.51
N ALA A 112 -20.66 -0.17 -9.60
CA ALA A 112 -20.23 1.21 -9.70
C ALA A 112 -18.72 1.32 -9.59
N VAL A 113 -18.11 2.06 -10.51
CA VAL A 113 -16.69 2.36 -10.54
C VAL A 113 -16.47 3.83 -10.24
N ALA A 114 -15.71 4.12 -9.19
CA ALA A 114 -15.37 5.48 -8.79
C ALA A 114 -13.86 5.69 -8.90
N CYS A 115 -13.44 6.67 -9.69
CA CYS A 115 -12.04 7.02 -9.92
C CYS A 115 -11.72 8.37 -9.28
N ARG A 116 -10.58 8.45 -8.60
CA ARG A 116 -10.05 9.66 -7.97
C ARG A 116 -8.65 9.93 -8.47
N SER A 117 -8.39 11.16 -8.88
CA SER A 117 -7.05 11.58 -9.31
C SER A 117 -6.11 11.69 -8.13
N TYR A 118 -4.83 11.38 -8.36
CA TYR A 118 -3.82 11.46 -7.31
C TYR A 118 -3.71 12.87 -6.73
N ARG A 119 -3.46 12.90 -5.43
CA ARG A 119 -3.18 14.07 -4.62
C ARG A 119 -1.93 13.81 -3.79
N VAL A 120 -1.30 14.90 -3.38
CA VAL A 120 -0.18 14.85 -2.44
C VAL A 120 -0.54 15.64 -1.19
N TYR A 121 -0.38 15.00 -0.04
CA TYR A 121 -0.63 15.59 1.28
C TYR A 121 0.62 15.53 2.14
N VAL A 122 0.85 16.59 2.92
CA VAL A 122 2.07 16.75 3.73
C VAL A 122 1.72 17.24 5.12
N ALA A 123 2.28 16.61 6.15
CA ALA A 123 2.21 17.12 7.52
C ALA A 123 3.36 18.12 7.79
N ASN A 124 3.03 19.40 7.94
CA ASN A 124 3.97 20.46 8.35
C ASN A 124 3.97 20.56 9.88
N THR A 125 4.87 19.81 10.53
CA THR A 125 4.86 19.61 11.98
C THR A 125 4.99 20.91 12.78
N ASN A 126 5.89 21.81 12.38
CA ASN A 126 6.19 23.02 13.17
C ASN A 126 5.28 24.22 12.84
N SER A 127 4.34 24.05 11.92
CA SER A 127 3.35 25.07 11.57
C SER A 127 1.91 24.62 11.81
N ASN A 128 1.71 23.44 12.40
CA ASN A 128 0.40 22.86 12.68
C ASN A 128 -0.53 22.92 11.45
N THR A 129 -0.01 22.55 10.28
CA THR A 129 -0.77 22.56 9.02
C THR A 129 -0.57 21.28 8.21
N LEU A 130 -1.57 20.95 7.40
CA LEU A 130 -1.47 19.96 6.33
C LEU A 130 -1.42 20.69 4.99
N ALA A 131 -0.40 20.47 4.18
CA ALA A 131 -0.37 20.98 2.80
C ALA A 131 -1.06 20.00 1.85
N GLN A 132 -1.73 20.51 0.82
CA GLN A 132 -2.48 19.70 -0.14
C GLN A 132 -2.27 20.18 -1.59
N PHE A 133 -1.97 19.22 -2.47
CA PHE A 133 -1.60 19.47 -3.86
C PHE A 133 -2.37 18.56 -4.82
N SER A 134 -2.71 19.10 -6.00
CA SER A 134 -3.02 18.29 -7.18
C SER A 134 -1.73 17.85 -7.88
N VAL A 135 -1.81 16.69 -8.53
CA VAL A 135 -0.74 16.15 -9.37
C VAL A 135 -1.11 16.42 -10.83
N GLY A 136 -0.32 17.27 -11.51
CA GLY A 136 -0.51 17.52 -12.94
C GLY A 136 -0.15 16.30 -13.80
N SER A 137 -0.47 16.33 -15.10
CA SER A 137 -0.14 15.22 -16.03
C SER A 137 1.37 14.95 -16.15
N THR A 138 2.20 15.98 -16.00
CA THR A 138 3.67 15.85 -15.92
C THR A 138 4.15 15.38 -14.54
N GLY A 139 3.26 15.29 -13.55
CA GLY A 139 3.54 15.07 -12.14
C GLY A 139 3.98 16.30 -11.35
N ALA A 140 4.07 17.46 -11.98
CA ALA A 140 4.35 18.69 -11.24
C ALA A 140 3.20 18.99 -10.28
N LEU A 141 3.53 19.35 -9.05
CA LEU A 141 2.54 19.67 -8.03
C LEU A 141 1.98 21.08 -8.20
N SER A 142 0.68 21.23 -8.00
CA SER A 142 0.01 22.53 -7.89
C SER A 142 -0.79 22.56 -6.59
N ALA A 143 -0.64 23.61 -5.79
CA ALA A 143 -1.41 23.74 -4.56
C ALA A 143 -2.92 23.77 -4.87
N LEU A 144 -3.74 23.14 -4.02
CA LEU A 144 -5.19 23.28 -4.12
C LEU A 144 -5.63 24.72 -3.79
N SER A 145 -6.89 25.05 -4.07
CA SER A 145 -7.47 26.38 -3.82
C SER A 145 -7.30 26.84 -2.37
N THR A 146 -7.33 25.90 -1.43
CA THR A 146 -6.91 26.09 -0.04
C THR A 146 -5.59 25.32 0.15
N PRO A 147 -4.41 25.97 0.05
CA PRO A 147 -3.13 25.25 0.02
C PRO A 147 -2.81 24.49 1.31
N THR A 148 -3.26 25.01 2.45
CA THR A 148 -3.00 24.45 3.78
C THR A 148 -4.27 24.37 4.62
N VAL A 149 -4.43 23.27 5.34
CA VAL A 149 -5.47 23.07 6.36
C VAL A 149 -4.82 23.18 7.74
N ALA A 150 -5.31 24.08 8.59
CA ALA A 150 -4.82 24.22 9.96
C ALA A 150 -5.35 23.07 10.84
N VAL A 151 -4.49 22.59 11.73
CA VAL A 151 -4.82 21.61 12.77
C VAL A 151 -4.41 22.16 14.14
N SER A 152 -4.93 21.58 15.22
CA SER A 152 -4.71 22.12 16.57
C SER A 152 -3.31 21.82 17.13
N TYR A 153 -2.67 20.76 16.65
CA TYR A 153 -1.45 20.18 17.23
C TYR A 153 -0.39 19.93 16.14
N MET A 154 0.82 19.53 16.52
CA MET A 154 1.94 19.29 15.60
C MET A 154 1.72 17.98 14.81
N PRO A 155 1.30 18.05 13.52
CA PRO A 155 0.99 16.84 12.75
C PRO A 155 2.26 16.02 12.49
N SER A 156 2.15 14.69 12.53
CA SER A 156 3.26 13.76 12.28
C SER A 156 3.04 12.94 11.01
N ALA A 157 2.10 12.00 11.01
CA ALA A 157 1.88 11.07 9.90
C ALA A 157 0.44 11.10 9.41
N LEU A 158 0.27 10.93 8.10
CA LEU A 158 -1.01 10.71 7.44
C LEU A 158 -1.07 9.27 6.94
N ALA A 159 -2.20 8.60 7.16
CA ALA A 159 -2.57 7.37 6.47
C ALA A 159 -3.86 7.62 5.67
N ILE A 160 -3.96 7.09 4.45
CA ILE A 160 -5.09 7.29 3.55
C ILE A 160 -5.58 5.91 3.09
N ASN A 161 -6.89 5.69 3.12
CA ASN A 161 -7.49 4.45 2.66
C ASN A 161 -7.35 4.27 1.14
N GLY A 162 -7.61 3.05 0.66
CA GLY A 162 -7.34 2.69 -0.74
C GLY A 162 -8.14 3.48 -1.76
N ASP A 163 -9.34 3.96 -1.41
CA ASP A 163 -10.22 4.72 -2.30
C ASP A 163 -9.92 6.23 -2.24
N GLY A 164 -9.09 6.69 -1.32
CA GLY A 164 -8.76 8.10 -1.14
C GLY A 164 -9.95 8.94 -0.67
N SER A 165 -10.90 8.35 0.06
CA SER A 165 -12.05 9.07 0.65
C SER A 165 -11.80 9.50 2.10
N GLN A 166 -10.91 8.83 2.82
CA GLN A 166 -10.63 9.09 4.24
C GLN A 166 -9.13 9.11 4.53
N ALA A 167 -8.75 9.96 5.48
CA ALA A 167 -7.42 9.99 6.04
C ALA A 167 -7.43 10.01 7.57
N TRP A 168 -6.36 9.52 8.15
CA TRP A 168 -6.08 9.60 9.58
C TRP A 168 -4.80 10.36 9.82
N LEU A 169 -4.80 11.22 10.82
CA LEU A 169 -3.68 12.07 11.20
C LEU A 169 -3.29 11.83 12.65
N SER A 170 -1.99 11.67 12.87
CA SER A 170 -1.38 11.62 14.20
C SER A 170 -0.62 12.89 14.55
N TYR A 171 -0.41 13.11 15.85
CA TYR A 171 0.27 14.29 16.38
C TYR A 171 1.49 13.89 17.24
N ARG A 172 2.44 14.82 17.38
CA ARG A 172 3.66 14.61 18.19
C ARG A 172 3.53 15.08 19.64
N ASP A 173 2.64 16.03 19.87
CA ASP A 173 2.45 16.79 21.10
C ASP A 173 1.04 16.63 21.68
N ASP A 174 0.22 15.78 21.06
CA ASP A 174 -1.12 15.45 21.52
C ASP A 174 -1.35 13.95 21.40
N GLU A 175 -2.17 13.44 22.32
CA GLU A 175 -2.47 12.02 22.39
C GLU A 175 -3.64 11.64 21.47
N THR A 176 -4.22 12.51 20.64
CA THR A 176 -5.36 12.13 19.79
C THR A 176 -4.96 11.74 18.37
N LEU A 177 -5.86 11.05 17.67
CA LEU A 177 -5.85 10.92 16.22
C LEU A 177 -7.03 11.70 15.65
N SER A 178 -6.83 12.35 14.50
CA SER A 178 -7.91 12.99 13.75
C SER A 178 -8.31 12.15 12.54
N VAL A 179 -9.61 12.06 12.30
CA VAL A 179 -10.18 11.50 11.08
C VAL A 179 -10.52 12.66 10.15
N LEU A 180 -10.10 12.57 8.88
CA LEU A 180 -10.36 13.57 7.85
C LEU A 180 -11.11 12.93 6.69
N ASP A 181 -12.09 13.66 6.18
CA ASP A 181 -12.76 13.33 4.93
C ASP A 181 -12.01 13.99 3.76
N ILE A 182 -11.90 13.25 2.65
CA ILE A 182 -11.33 13.74 1.40
C ILE A 182 -12.47 13.90 0.40
N ASP A 183 -12.80 15.15 0.06
CA ASP A 183 -13.86 15.44 -0.88
C ASP A 183 -13.53 14.93 -2.30
N SER A 184 -14.49 15.01 -3.24
CA SER A 184 -14.28 14.56 -4.61
C SER A 184 -13.20 15.34 -5.38
N ASN A 185 -12.85 16.54 -4.93
CA ASN A 185 -11.76 17.34 -5.47
C ASN A 185 -10.40 17.04 -4.81
N GLY A 186 -10.38 16.22 -3.76
CA GLY A 186 -9.19 15.91 -3.00
C GLY A 186 -8.87 16.90 -1.87
N ALA A 187 -9.79 17.77 -1.46
CA ALA A 187 -9.56 18.66 -0.33
C ALA A 187 -9.83 17.94 1.01
N LEU A 188 -8.93 18.14 1.97
CA LEU A 188 -9.05 17.60 3.33
C LEU A 188 -10.06 18.42 4.14
N ASN A 189 -10.94 17.71 4.85
CA ASN A 189 -11.88 18.29 5.79
C ASN A 189 -11.77 17.55 7.14
N LEU A 190 -11.61 18.28 8.24
CA LEU A 190 -11.61 17.68 9.57
C LEU A 190 -13.02 17.18 9.89
N SER A 191 -13.15 15.87 10.15
CA SER A 191 -14.44 15.29 10.51
C SER A 191 -14.84 15.67 11.93
N SER A 192 -16.13 15.88 12.19
CA SER A 192 -16.67 16.07 13.55
C SER A 192 -16.62 14.80 14.41
N ALA A 193 -16.23 13.67 13.81
CA ALA A 193 -16.06 12.38 14.49
C ALA A 193 -14.68 12.23 15.15
N SER A 194 -13.94 13.33 15.34
CA SER A 194 -12.67 13.38 16.07
C SER A 194 -12.89 13.04 17.56
N GLY A 195 -12.94 11.76 17.87
CA GLY A 195 -13.21 11.22 19.20
C GLY A 195 -12.24 10.10 19.56
N GLN A 196 -11.24 10.47 20.36
CA GLN A 196 -10.48 9.69 21.36
C GLN A 196 -9.91 8.32 20.95
N ALA A 197 -8.61 8.37 20.69
CA ALA A 197 -7.68 7.26 20.63
C ALA A 197 -6.34 7.80 21.17
N ALA A 198 -6.02 7.52 22.44
CA ALA A 198 -4.82 8.03 23.14
C ALA A 198 -3.51 7.43 22.57
N THR A 199 -2.73 8.20 21.81
CA THR A 199 -1.46 7.80 21.19
C THR A 199 -0.55 9.02 20.98
N PHE A 200 0.74 8.94 21.34
CA PHE A 200 1.78 9.83 20.79
C PHE A 200 2.24 9.28 19.43
N GLY A 201 1.31 9.26 18.47
CA GLY A 201 1.47 8.57 17.19
C GLY A 201 2.51 9.24 16.31
N TYR A 202 3.70 8.65 16.20
CA TYR A 202 4.76 9.13 15.32
C TYR A 202 4.52 8.72 13.87
N ALA A 203 4.11 7.47 13.66
CA ALA A 203 3.78 6.88 12.36
C ALA A 203 2.41 6.19 12.42
N LEU A 204 1.73 6.13 11.28
CA LEU A 204 0.47 5.44 11.10
C LEU A 204 0.61 4.34 10.04
N SER A 205 -0.11 3.23 10.21
CA SER A 205 -0.18 2.15 9.23
C SER A 205 -1.59 1.56 9.20
N LEU A 206 -2.15 1.43 8.00
CA LEU A 206 -3.42 0.73 7.76
C LEU A 206 -3.16 -0.72 7.42
N SER A 207 -4.06 -1.62 7.84
CA SER A 207 -4.11 -2.97 7.28
C SER A 207 -4.41 -2.91 5.77
N PRO A 208 -4.02 -3.94 4.98
CA PRO A 208 -4.22 -3.95 3.53
C PRO A 208 -5.68 -3.75 3.07
N ASP A 209 -6.63 -4.23 3.88
CA ASP A 209 -8.08 -4.09 3.68
C ASP A 209 -8.66 -2.79 4.28
N ALA A 210 -7.81 -1.94 4.87
CA ALA A 210 -8.14 -0.72 5.59
C ALA A 210 -9.13 -0.88 6.77
N SER A 211 -9.32 -2.10 7.28
CA SER A 211 -10.21 -2.38 8.42
C SER A 211 -9.58 -2.09 9.79
N HIS A 212 -8.26 -1.91 9.84
CA HIS A 212 -7.50 -1.62 11.05
C HIS A 212 -6.48 -0.50 10.84
N LEU A 213 -6.28 0.32 11.88
CA LEU A 213 -5.26 1.35 11.94
C LEU A 213 -4.35 1.12 13.15
N TYR A 214 -3.05 1.25 12.94
CA TYR A 214 -2.02 1.13 13.95
C TYR A 214 -1.24 2.42 14.07
N ALA A 215 -1.02 2.89 15.30
CA ALA A 215 -0.25 4.10 15.60
C ALA A 215 0.99 3.75 16.42
N VAL A 216 2.18 4.12 15.92
CA VAL A 216 3.46 3.84 16.57
C VAL A 216 3.77 4.93 17.60
N ASN A 217 3.91 4.58 18.87
CA ASN A 217 4.08 5.52 19.97
C ASN A 217 5.56 5.74 20.30
N TYR A 218 6.20 6.75 19.69
CA TYR A 218 7.65 6.98 19.83
C TYR A 218 8.11 7.11 21.30
N GLY A 219 7.37 7.86 22.12
CA GLY A 219 7.67 8.00 23.55
C GLY A 219 7.17 6.86 24.43
N GLY A 220 6.30 5.98 23.91
CA GLY A 220 5.50 5.04 24.69
C GLY A 220 5.89 3.57 24.55
N ALA A 221 6.94 3.25 23.79
CA ALA A 221 7.42 1.88 23.53
C ALA A 221 6.28 0.90 23.20
N SER A 222 5.32 1.34 22.39
CA SER A 222 4.11 0.60 22.08
C SER A 222 3.51 0.97 20.73
N VAL A 223 2.55 0.17 20.28
CA VAL A 223 1.69 0.44 19.13
C VAL A 223 0.23 0.47 19.61
N SER A 224 -0.47 1.57 19.39
CA SER A 224 -1.92 1.65 19.62
C SER A 224 -2.68 1.04 18.44
N GLN A 225 -3.80 0.36 18.71
CA GLN A 225 -4.49 -0.49 17.72
C GLN A 225 -5.98 -0.17 17.66
N PHE A 226 -6.51 0.02 16.45
CA PHE A 226 -7.89 0.43 16.22
C PHE A 226 -8.55 -0.42 15.13
N SER A 227 -9.84 -0.70 15.27
CA SER A 227 -10.69 -1.01 14.13
C SER A 227 -11.17 0.28 13.47
N VAL A 228 -11.39 0.20 12.16
CA VAL A 228 -11.85 1.30 11.30
C VAL A 228 -13.27 1.00 10.85
N GLY A 229 -14.20 1.86 11.21
CA GLY A 229 -15.58 1.80 10.74
C GLY A 229 -15.73 2.26 9.29
N SER A 230 -16.90 2.04 8.69
CA SER A 230 -17.19 2.43 7.30
C SER A 230 -17.07 3.94 7.03
N SER A 231 -17.31 4.77 8.05
CA SER A 231 -17.12 6.22 8.01
C SER A 231 -15.76 6.67 8.57
N GLY A 232 -14.78 5.77 8.65
CA GLY A 232 -13.43 6.05 9.11
C GLY A 232 -13.28 6.25 10.63
N GLN A 233 -14.37 6.12 11.38
CA GLN A 233 -14.36 6.19 12.84
C GLN A 233 -13.43 5.12 13.41
N LEU A 234 -12.58 5.52 14.36
CA LEU A 234 -11.69 4.61 15.07
C LEU A 234 -12.34 4.08 16.35
N THR A 235 -12.22 2.78 16.58
CA THR A 235 -12.55 2.14 17.85
C THR A 235 -11.33 1.39 18.35
N ALA A 236 -10.88 1.69 19.58
CA ALA A 236 -9.76 0.95 20.18
C ALA A 236 -10.08 -0.54 20.28
N LEU A 237 -9.12 -1.40 19.93
CA LEU A 237 -9.26 -2.84 20.13
C LEU A 237 -9.29 -3.18 21.64
N SER A 238 -9.79 -4.37 21.98
CA SER A 238 -9.85 -4.85 23.37
C SER A 238 -8.48 -4.83 24.06
N THR A 239 -7.43 -5.17 23.32
CA THR A 239 -6.04 -4.89 23.68
C THR A 239 -5.62 -3.60 22.99
N ALA A 240 -5.81 -2.47 23.66
CA ALA A 240 -5.61 -1.15 23.06
C ALA A 240 -4.18 -0.90 22.57
N THR A 241 -3.17 -1.49 23.22
CA THR A 241 -1.77 -1.35 22.84
C THR A 241 -1.03 -2.69 22.81
N ALA A 242 -0.08 -2.80 21.88
CA ALA A 242 0.91 -3.87 21.83
C ALA A 242 2.28 -3.31 22.21
N ALA A 243 3.05 -4.02 23.04
CA ALA A 243 4.38 -3.59 23.45
C ALA A 243 5.38 -3.67 22.28
N SER A 244 6.22 -2.65 22.12
CA SER A 244 7.37 -2.61 21.19
C SER A 244 8.68 -2.41 21.96
N GLY A 245 9.78 -2.16 21.25
CA GLY A 245 11.00 -1.62 21.86
C GLY A 245 10.93 -0.10 22.02
N LEU A 246 12.03 0.51 22.50
CA LEU A 246 12.17 1.93 22.75
C LEU A 246 12.32 2.76 21.47
N ALA A 247 11.72 3.96 21.48
CA ALA A 247 11.69 4.89 20.37
C ALA A 247 11.25 4.24 19.04
N PRO A 248 10.08 3.56 19.00
CA PRO A 248 9.60 2.96 17.77
C PRO A 248 9.29 4.07 16.75
N TYR A 249 9.74 3.90 15.51
CA TYR A 249 9.78 4.98 14.52
C TYR A 249 8.85 4.73 13.32
N ALA A 250 8.81 3.50 12.81
CA ALA A 250 7.97 3.12 11.69
C ALA A 250 7.42 1.70 11.89
N MET A 251 6.33 1.42 11.17
CA MET A 251 5.69 0.12 11.10
C MET A 251 5.47 -0.28 9.65
N ALA A 252 5.53 -1.58 9.38
CA ALA A 252 5.14 -2.17 8.10
C ALA A 252 4.33 -3.44 8.34
N ILE A 253 3.34 -3.68 7.49
CA ILE A 253 2.42 -4.83 7.56
C ILE A 253 2.56 -5.62 6.26
N THR A 254 2.50 -6.95 6.34
CA THR A 254 2.55 -7.79 5.14
C THR A 254 1.31 -7.58 4.27
N PRO A 255 1.40 -7.75 2.94
CA PRO A 255 0.27 -7.50 2.03
C PRO A 255 -0.94 -8.42 2.25
N ASP A 256 -0.71 -9.61 2.82
CA ASP A 256 -1.76 -10.54 3.26
C ASP A 256 -2.37 -10.17 4.62
N GLY A 257 -1.85 -9.14 5.28
CA GLY A 257 -2.29 -8.69 6.60
C GLY A 257 -1.89 -9.60 7.75
N ALA A 258 -1.08 -10.64 7.54
CA ALA A 258 -0.82 -11.67 8.55
C ALA A 258 0.25 -11.29 9.58
N TYR A 259 1.21 -10.42 9.24
CA TYR A 259 2.32 -10.05 10.10
C TYR A 259 2.60 -8.55 10.08
N ALA A 260 3.16 -8.04 11.19
CA ALA A 260 3.58 -6.65 11.30
C ALA A 260 4.96 -6.53 11.97
N TYR A 261 5.68 -5.47 11.62
CA TYR A 261 7.04 -5.20 12.08
C TYR A 261 7.21 -3.74 12.49
N VAL A 262 7.95 -3.48 13.56
CA VAL A 262 8.19 -2.13 14.09
C VAL A 262 9.68 -1.90 14.29
N ALA A 263 10.22 -0.80 13.75
CA ALA A 263 11.61 -0.41 13.93
C ALA A 263 11.78 0.36 15.25
N ASN A 264 12.57 -0.17 16.18
CA ASN A 264 12.84 0.42 17.49
C ASN A 264 14.20 1.12 17.47
N ALA A 265 14.19 2.44 17.28
CA ALA A 265 15.40 3.18 16.93
C ALA A 265 16.44 3.26 18.07
N SER A 266 16.00 3.24 19.33
CA SER A 266 16.91 3.34 20.49
C SER A 266 17.42 1.99 20.99
N ASP A 267 16.74 0.89 20.65
CA ASP A 267 17.12 -0.46 21.06
C ASP A 267 17.96 -1.19 20.01
N ASP A 268 18.09 -0.62 18.80
CA ASP A 268 18.67 -1.31 17.64
C ASP A 268 18.00 -2.67 17.40
N THR A 269 16.66 -2.69 17.45
CA THR A 269 15.85 -3.88 17.19
C THR A 269 14.67 -3.62 16.25
N ILE A 270 14.12 -4.71 15.72
CA ILE A 270 12.83 -4.75 15.03
C ILE A 270 11.91 -5.66 15.84
N SER A 271 10.77 -5.16 16.30
CA SER A 271 9.70 -5.98 16.90
C SER A 271 8.90 -6.71 15.82
N GLN A 272 8.44 -7.92 16.11
CA GLN A 272 7.72 -8.78 15.16
C GLN A 272 6.41 -9.30 15.77
N TYR A 273 5.32 -9.21 15.00
CA TYR A 273 3.98 -9.58 15.45
C TYR A 273 3.27 -10.45 14.41
N ALA A 274 2.47 -11.40 14.90
CA ALA A 274 1.35 -11.95 14.15
C ALA A 274 0.15 -11.01 14.31
N VAL A 275 -0.65 -10.88 13.25
CA VAL A 275 -1.88 -10.11 13.24
C VAL A 275 -3.05 -11.10 13.31
N GLY A 276 -3.84 -11.02 14.38
CA GLY A 276 -5.03 -11.86 14.53
C GLY A 276 -6.15 -11.42 13.59
N SER A 277 -7.18 -12.26 13.43
CA SER A 277 -8.36 -11.93 12.62
C SER A 277 -9.15 -10.73 13.12
N SER A 278 -8.95 -10.31 14.37
CA SER A 278 -9.50 -9.07 14.95
C SER A 278 -8.61 -7.85 14.74
N GLY A 279 -7.50 -7.99 14.00
CA GLY A 279 -6.45 -6.98 13.87
C GLY A 279 -5.48 -6.91 15.05
N ALA A 280 -5.71 -7.66 16.14
CA ALA A 280 -4.84 -7.58 17.32
C ALA A 280 -3.44 -8.13 17.05
N LEU A 281 -2.41 -7.35 17.39
CA LEU A 281 -1.00 -7.73 17.31
C LEU A 281 -0.61 -8.62 18.49
N THR A 282 -0.01 -9.77 18.18
CA THR A 282 0.57 -10.68 19.17
C THR A 282 2.04 -10.88 18.84
N ALA A 283 2.93 -10.67 19.81
CA ALA A 283 4.37 -10.85 19.59
C ALA A 283 4.67 -12.28 19.11
N LEU A 284 5.54 -12.41 18.11
CA LEU A 284 6.03 -13.73 17.67
C LEU A 284 6.87 -14.39 18.76
N SER A 285 7.08 -15.71 18.65
CA SER A 285 7.93 -16.48 19.57
C SER A 285 9.32 -15.86 19.76
N LYS A 286 9.89 -15.33 18.67
CA LYS A 286 11.00 -14.39 18.68
C LYS A 286 10.46 -12.97 18.58
N ALA A 287 10.20 -12.32 19.72
CA ALA A 287 9.54 -11.02 19.74
C ALA A 287 10.35 -9.91 19.02
N THR A 288 11.69 -9.99 19.04
CA THR A 288 12.56 -8.99 18.41
C THR A 288 13.73 -9.61 17.63
N VAL A 289 14.21 -8.89 16.61
CA VAL A 289 15.49 -9.14 15.91
C VAL A 289 16.40 -7.93 16.11
N SER A 290 17.64 -8.16 16.53
CA SER A 290 18.63 -7.07 16.64
C SER A 290 19.24 -6.74 15.28
N VAL A 291 19.48 -5.44 15.05
CA VAL A 291 20.23 -4.92 13.90
C VAL A 291 21.67 -4.56 14.25
N SER A 292 22.05 -4.62 15.54
CA SER A 292 23.33 -4.14 16.08
C SER A 292 24.58 -4.74 15.42
N GLY A 293 24.49 -5.97 14.90
CA GLY A 293 25.57 -6.61 14.13
C GLY A 293 25.83 -5.99 12.75
N TYR A 294 24.92 -5.13 12.26
CA TYR A 294 24.96 -4.55 10.92
C TYR A 294 24.97 -3.01 10.92
N GLY A 295 24.51 -2.40 12.01
CA GLY A 295 24.48 -0.95 12.22
C GLY A 295 23.53 -0.56 13.36
N SER A 296 23.07 0.69 13.38
CA SER A 296 22.20 1.21 14.45
C SER A 296 21.14 2.19 13.94
N LYS A 297 20.18 2.49 14.82
CA LYS A 297 19.02 3.36 14.62
C LYS A 297 18.15 2.94 13.43
N PRO A 298 17.49 1.77 13.50
CA PRO A 298 16.48 1.41 12.50
C PRO A 298 15.36 2.46 12.53
N GLN A 299 15.03 3.06 11.39
CA GLN A 299 14.01 4.12 11.30
C GLN A 299 12.91 3.79 10.29
N GLY A 300 13.19 3.94 9.00
CA GLY A 300 12.22 3.64 7.94
C GLY A 300 12.11 2.15 7.64
N LEU A 301 10.87 1.68 7.47
CA LEU A 301 10.52 0.33 7.03
C LEU A 301 9.76 0.40 5.70
N ALA A 302 10.02 -0.53 4.79
CA ALA A 302 9.17 -0.76 3.63
C ALA A 302 9.02 -2.24 3.32
N MET A 303 7.78 -2.65 3.04
CA MET A 303 7.42 -4.03 2.70
C MET A 303 7.49 -4.23 1.19
N ALA A 304 8.06 -5.34 0.73
CA ALA A 304 7.97 -5.73 -0.67
C ALA A 304 6.49 -6.04 -1.03
N PRO A 305 5.97 -5.60 -2.20
CA PRO A 305 4.58 -5.86 -2.59
C PRO A 305 4.17 -7.34 -2.61
N GLY A 306 5.12 -8.25 -2.81
CA GLY A 306 4.91 -9.70 -2.72
C GLY A 306 5.02 -10.30 -1.31
N GLY A 307 5.26 -9.49 -0.27
CA GLY A 307 5.30 -9.90 1.14
C GLY A 307 6.53 -10.70 1.58
N GLY A 308 7.42 -11.08 0.66
CA GLY A 308 8.58 -11.94 0.98
C GLY A 308 9.76 -11.23 1.64
N TYR A 309 9.83 -9.89 1.60
CA TYR A 309 10.98 -9.13 2.11
C TYR A 309 10.56 -7.83 2.80
N LEU A 310 11.29 -7.50 3.88
CA LEU A 310 11.24 -6.23 4.59
C LEU A 310 12.57 -5.50 4.42
N TYR A 311 12.51 -4.20 4.10
CA TYR A 311 13.68 -3.33 4.01
C TYR A 311 13.70 -2.34 5.16
N VAL A 312 14.89 -2.13 5.75
CA VAL A 312 15.07 -1.35 6.98
C VAL A 312 16.21 -0.37 6.82
N THR A 313 15.95 0.92 6.94
CA THR A 313 17.00 1.95 6.94
C THR A 313 17.64 2.09 8.31
N LEU A 314 18.97 2.16 8.35
CA LEU A 314 19.77 2.34 9.57
C LEU A 314 20.37 3.75 9.58
N ALA A 315 19.67 4.67 10.24
CA ALA A 315 20.04 6.09 10.27
C ALA A 315 21.42 6.32 10.89
N GLY A 316 21.85 5.47 11.83
CA GLY A 316 23.13 5.57 12.52
C GLY A 316 24.32 5.01 11.73
N SER A 317 24.09 4.35 10.59
CA SER A 317 25.15 3.62 9.88
C SER A 317 25.13 3.77 8.36
N ALA A 318 24.26 4.62 7.81
CA ALA A 318 24.15 4.88 6.35
C ALA A 318 23.96 3.58 5.54
N LYS A 319 23.05 2.73 5.98
CA LYS A 319 22.71 1.45 5.34
C LYS A 319 21.22 1.24 5.22
N VAL A 320 20.86 0.39 4.27
CA VAL A 320 19.58 -0.32 4.22
C VAL A 320 19.85 -1.82 4.36
N LEU A 321 19.10 -2.49 5.24
CA LEU A 321 19.10 -3.94 5.40
C LEU A 321 17.91 -4.55 4.64
N SER A 322 18.12 -5.74 4.08
CA SER A 322 17.05 -6.60 3.58
C SER A 322 16.89 -7.80 4.52
N TYR A 323 15.65 -8.08 4.90
CA TYR A 323 15.26 -9.28 5.64
C TYR A 323 14.29 -10.11 4.82
N ALA A 324 14.55 -11.41 4.70
CA ALA A 324 13.56 -12.36 4.18
C ALA A 324 12.53 -12.65 5.27
N ILE A 325 11.26 -12.77 4.88
CA ILE A 325 10.15 -13.10 5.76
C ILE A 325 9.77 -14.56 5.56
N ASN A 326 9.75 -15.35 6.63
CA ASN A 326 9.20 -16.69 6.58
C ASN A 326 7.66 -16.64 6.50
N ALA A 327 7.07 -17.07 5.39
CA ALA A 327 5.62 -16.96 5.16
C ALA A 327 4.76 -17.67 6.22
N GLY A 328 5.21 -18.80 6.78
CA GLY A 328 4.44 -19.58 7.75
C GLY A 328 4.54 -19.08 9.20
N THR A 329 5.54 -18.26 9.51
CA THR A 329 5.82 -17.83 10.90
C THR A 329 6.00 -16.34 11.08
N GLY A 330 6.16 -15.58 10.00
CA GLY A 330 6.49 -14.15 10.02
C GLY A 330 7.92 -13.84 10.46
N ALA A 331 8.74 -14.84 10.79
CA ALA A 331 10.07 -14.59 11.34
C ALA A 331 11.02 -13.97 10.30
N LEU A 332 11.68 -12.89 10.66
CA LEU A 332 12.69 -12.21 9.86
C LEU A 332 14.04 -12.94 9.91
N SER A 333 14.64 -13.11 8.73
CA SER A 333 16.01 -13.59 8.56
C SER A 333 16.82 -12.56 7.78
N TYR A 334 17.95 -12.10 8.34
CA TYR A 334 18.83 -11.16 7.64
C TYR A 334 19.29 -11.79 6.31
N SER A 335 19.22 -11.01 5.24
CA SER A 335 19.62 -11.43 3.90
C SER A 335 20.86 -10.67 3.44
N SER A 336 20.76 -9.35 3.33
CA SER A 336 21.83 -8.52 2.78
C SER A 336 21.74 -7.07 3.29
N SER A 337 22.74 -6.26 2.95
CA SER A 337 22.70 -4.81 3.18
C SER A 337 23.33 -4.06 2.01
N GLN A 338 22.93 -2.80 1.86
CA GLN A 338 23.53 -1.86 0.90
C GLN A 338 23.79 -0.51 1.57
N SER A 339 24.79 0.20 1.06
CA SER A 339 25.14 1.56 1.50
C SER A 339 24.17 2.59 0.94
N THR A 340 23.73 3.53 1.76
CA THR A 340 22.91 4.68 1.39
C THR A 340 23.72 5.98 1.45
N GLY A 341 23.07 7.13 1.26
CA GLY A 341 23.58 8.40 1.79
C GLY A 341 23.53 8.44 3.32
N THR A 342 23.94 9.56 3.93
CA THR A 342 24.01 9.68 5.40
C THR A 342 22.65 9.94 6.04
N THR A 343 22.45 9.36 7.23
CA THR A 343 21.20 9.45 8.02
C THR A 343 19.94 9.11 7.20
N PRO A 344 19.84 7.91 6.62
CA PRO A 344 18.63 7.47 5.92
C PRO A 344 17.44 7.40 6.90
N ARG A 345 16.33 8.06 6.56
CA ARG A 345 15.14 8.15 7.43
C ARG A 345 13.95 7.35 6.93
N ALA A 346 13.73 7.36 5.62
CA ALA A 346 12.56 6.75 5.00
C ALA A 346 12.94 5.99 3.73
N ILE A 347 12.15 4.98 3.40
CA ILE A 347 12.32 4.14 2.24
C ILE A 347 10.94 3.89 1.60
N ALA A 348 10.87 3.93 0.28
CA ALA A 348 9.70 3.54 -0.50
C ALA A 348 10.09 2.51 -1.56
N LEU A 349 9.18 1.57 -1.84
CA LEU A 349 9.28 0.64 -2.97
C LEU A 349 8.23 0.99 -4.01
N SER A 350 8.55 0.76 -5.28
CA SER A 350 7.56 0.76 -6.35
C SER A 350 6.55 -0.37 -6.15
N SER A 351 5.32 -0.17 -6.62
CA SER A 351 4.21 -1.13 -6.51
C SER A 351 4.47 -2.44 -7.26
N ASP A 352 5.35 -2.43 -8.26
CA ASP A 352 5.86 -3.62 -8.95
C ASP A 352 6.98 -4.36 -8.17
N GLY A 353 7.48 -3.75 -7.09
CA GLY A 353 8.56 -4.29 -6.25
C GLY A 353 9.95 -4.30 -6.91
N MET A 354 10.13 -3.64 -8.06
CA MET A 354 11.39 -3.65 -8.83
C MET A 354 12.37 -2.53 -8.45
N HIS A 355 11.91 -1.49 -7.74
CA HIS A 355 12.72 -0.33 -7.39
C HIS A 355 12.55 0.07 -5.93
N ALA A 356 13.62 0.57 -5.32
CA ALA A 356 13.60 1.12 -3.97
C ALA A 356 14.32 2.47 -3.90
N TYR A 357 13.78 3.38 -3.09
CA TYR A 357 14.27 4.75 -2.94
C TYR A 357 14.41 5.10 -1.46
N VAL A 358 15.56 5.64 -1.07
CA VAL A 358 15.86 5.96 0.33
C VAL A 358 16.15 7.45 0.50
N ALA A 359 15.36 8.14 1.32
CA ALA A 359 15.57 9.53 1.69
C ALA A 359 16.68 9.67 2.75
N ASN A 360 17.77 10.35 2.40
CA ASN A 360 18.98 10.49 3.23
C ASN A 360 19.05 11.89 3.85
N ALA A 361 18.55 12.02 5.08
CA ALA A 361 18.42 13.32 5.74
C ALA A 361 19.75 14.07 5.87
N GLY A 362 20.83 13.36 6.20
CA GLY A 362 22.13 13.96 6.48
C GLY A 362 22.89 14.40 5.23
N SER A 363 22.53 13.88 4.05
CA SER A 363 23.21 14.19 2.78
C SER A 363 22.34 14.96 1.79
N ALA A 364 21.06 15.22 2.12
CA ALA A 364 20.10 15.89 1.23
C ALA A 364 19.98 15.20 -0.15
N THR A 365 19.84 13.88 -0.13
CA THR A 365 19.70 13.05 -1.34
C THR A 365 18.66 11.95 -1.21
N VAL A 366 18.24 11.39 -2.34
CA VAL A 366 17.60 10.07 -2.43
C VAL A 366 18.59 9.06 -3.02
N SER A 367 18.83 7.93 -2.35
CA SER A 367 19.53 6.78 -2.93
C SER A 367 18.57 5.89 -3.72
N GLN A 368 19.01 5.32 -4.84
CA GLN A 368 18.15 4.57 -5.77
C GLN A 368 18.71 3.17 -6.05
N TYR A 369 17.84 2.16 -6.02
CA TYR A 369 18.21 0.75 -6.18
C TYR A 369 17.27 0.02 -7.13
N LEU A 370 17.86 -0.90 -7.91
CA LEU A 370 17.14 -2.03 -8.47
C LEU A 370 16.91 -3.08 -7.39
N VAL A 371 15.74 -3.71 -7.40
CA VAL A 371 15.35 -4.77 -6.48
C VAL A 371 15.23 -6.08 -7.25
N SER A 372 15.95 -7.11 -6.80
CA SER A 372 15.84 -8.45 -7.37
C SER A 372 16.07 -9.51 -6.31
N GLY A 373 15.11 -10.42 -6.15
CA GLY A 373 15.19 -11.49 -5.14
C GLY A 373 15.43 -10.99 -3.72
N GLY A 374 14.87 -9.83 -3.35
CA GLY A 374 15.08 -9.18 -2.06
C GLY A 374 16.41 -8.43 -1.89
N SER A 375 17.32 -8.54 -2.87
CA SER A 375 18.60 -7.84 -2.86
C SER A 375 18.48 -6.49 -3.54
N LEU A 376 19.14 -5.49 -2.95
CA LEU A 376 19.25 -4.15 -3.50
C LEU A 376 20.55 -4.01 -4.29
N THR A 377 20.47 -3.48 -5.50
CA THR A 377 21.64 -3.14 -6.33
C THR A 377 21.60 -1.65 -6.65
N PRO A 378 22.64 -0.85 -6.30
CA PRO A 378 22.65 0.58 -6.60
C PRO A 378 22.51 0.83 -8.10
N MET A 379 21.69 1.80 -8.47
CA MET A 379 21.57 2.25 -9.86
C MET A 379 22.82 3.01 -10.32
N ALA A 380 22.98 3.20 -11.63
CA ALA A 380 24.11 3.94 -12.22
C ALA A 380 24.24 5.35 -11.63
N THR A 381 23.12 6.09 -11.59
CA THR A 381 22.99 7.30 -10.79
C THR A 381 22.59 6.91 -9.38
N ARG A 382 23.58 6.73 -8.50
CA ARG A 382 23.35 6.25 -7.12
C ARG A 382 22.43 7.15 -6.32
N THR A 383 22.55 8.47 -6.49
CA THR A 383 21.79 9.46 -5.74
C THR A 383 21.32 10.61 -6.60
N VAL A 384 20.14 11.15 -6.27
CA VAL A 384 19.63 12.44 -6.77
C VAL A 384 19.48 13.43 -5.61
N ALA A 385 19.68 14.72 -5.88
CA ALA A 385 19.57 15.77 -4.86
C ALA A 385 18.11 16.06 -4.47
N THR A 386 17.89 16.39 -3.20
CA THR A 386 16.61 16.89 -2.66
C THR A 386 16.79 18.30 -2.09
N GLY A 387 15.75 18.81 -1.43
CA GLY A 387 15.93 19.85 -0.42
C GLY A 387 16.66 19.30 0.83
N THR A 388 16.75 20.13 1.85
CA THR A 388 17.53 19.86 3.06
C THR A 388 16.76 19.03 4.09
N THR A 389 17.46 18.12 4.77
CA THR A 389 16.90 17.20 5.78
C THR A 389 15.63 16.47 5.29
N PRO A 390 15.69 15.71 4.18
CA PRO A 390 14.56 14.92 3.72
C PRO A 390 14.10 13.92 4.81
N SER A 391 12.79 13.82 5.02
CA SER A 391 12.18 13.09 6.14
C SER A 391 11.22 11.99 5.68
N GLY A 392 10.27 12.31 4.80
CA GLY A 392 9.32 11.38 4.22
C GLY A 392 9.55 11.19 2.72
N ILE A 393 9.12 10.05 2.17
CA ILE A 393 9.21 9.71 0.75
C ILE A 393 7.97 8.92 0.33
N ALA A 394 7.37 9.27 -0.80
CA ALA A 394 6.20 8.59 -1.35
C ALA A 394 6.33 8.46 -2.88
N ILE A 395 5.99 7.28 -3.40
CA ILE A 395 5.85 7.02 -4.83
C ILE A 395 4.37 6.87 -5.16
N THR A 396 3.94 7.37 -6.33
CA THR A 396 2.55 7.20 -6.79
C THR A 396 2.25 5.73 -7.08
N PRO A 397 0.99 5.26 -6.91
CA PRO A 397 0.62 3.86 -7.14
C PRO A 397 0.96 3.32 -8.55
N ASP A 398 0.93 4.18 -9.56
CA ASP A 398 1.32 3.88 -10.95
C ASP A 398 2.84 3.88 -11.20
N ASN A 399 3.66 4.03 -10.15
CA ASN A 399 5.12 4.12 -10.20
C ASN A 399 5.69 5.26 -11.03
N ALA A 400 4.88 6.24 -11.42
CA ALA A 400 5.31 7.25 -12.38
C ALA A 400 5.99 8.46 -11.71
N ARG A 401 5.69 8.77 -10.44
CA ARG A 401 6.17 9.97 -9.74
C ARG A 401 6.60 9.65 -8.31
N LEU A 402 7.58 10.40 -7.83
CA LEU A 402 8.08 10.29 -6.46
C LEU A 402 8.24 11.68 -5.83
N TYR A 403 7.83 11.81 -4.57
CA TYR A 403 7.88 13.05 -3.80
C TYR A 403 8.60 12.84 -2.47
N VAL A 404 9.38 13.82 -2.05
CA VAL A 404 10.17 13.79 -0.80
C VAL A 404 9.88 15.04 0.00
N SER A 405 9.52 14.90 1.28
CA SER A 405 9.37 16.04 2.18
C SER A 405 10.71 16.45 2.79
N ASN A 406 11.03 17.74 2.69
CA ASN A 406 12.30 18.33 3.14
C ASN A 406 12.06 19.15 4.40
N ALA A 407 12.28 18.52 5.56
CA ALA A 407 12.00 19.14 6.85
C ALA A 407 12.87 20.37 7.12
N GLY A 408 14.06 20.45 6.52
CA GLY A 408 15.04 21.50 6.77
C GLY A 408 14.70 22.84 6.09
N ASP A 409 13.94 22.82 4.99
CA ASP A 409 13.65 24.03 4.20
C ASP A 409 12.17 24.24 3.86
N GLY A 410 11.25 23.38 4.32
CA GLY A 410 9.81 23.61 4.13
C GLY A 410 9.33 23.32 2.70
N THR A 411 9.99 22.41 1.99
CA THR A 411 9.67 22.08 0.59
C THR A 411 9.33 20.59 0.38
N LEU A 412 8.70 20.30 -0.76
CA LEU A 412 8.70 18.98 -1.37
C LEU A 412 9.69 18.97 -2.54
N SER A 413 10.53 17.93 -2.67
CA SER A 413 11.21 17.61 -3.93
C SER A 413 10.34 16.70 -4.78
N GLN A 414 10.29 16.95 -6.08
CA GLN A 414 9.41 16.26 -7.03
C GLN A 414 10.17 15.64 -8.20
N PHE A 415 9.93 14.36 -8.44
CA PHE A 415 10.65 13.56 -9.45
C PHE A 415 9.67 12.82 -10.36
N SER A 416 10.04 12.76 -11.64
CA SER A 416 9.56 11.70 -12.54
C SER A 416 10.35 10.42 -12.29
N VAL A 417 9.70 9.28 -12.42
CA VAL A 417 10.30 7.96 -12.35
C VAL A 417 10.31 7.40 -13.78
N GLY A 418 11.50 7.12 -14.32
CA GLY A 418 11.63 6.50 -15.64
C GLY A 418 11.19 5.03 -15.63
N SER A 419 11.03 4.42 -16.80
CA SER A 419 10.64 3.01 -16.93
C SER A 419 11.60 2.03 -16.24
N GLY A 420 12.89 2.38 -16.14
CA GLY A 420 13.89 1.63 -15.37
C GLY A 420 14.05 2.11 -13.93
N GLY A 421 13.10 2.88 -13.40
CA GLY A 421 13.09 3.41 -12.02
C GLY A 421 13.95 4.66 -11.77
N ALA A 422 14.72 5.12 -12.76
CA ALA A 422 15.63 6.24 -12.52
C ALA A 422 14.85 7.54 -12.29
N LEU A 423 15.15 8.23 -11.18
CA LEU A 423 14.56 9.52 -10.84
C LEU A 423 15.16 10.64 -11.68
N SER A 424 14.29 11.50 -12.20
CA SER A 424 14.65 12.79 -12.82
C SER A 424 13.85 13.90 -12.18
N ALA A 425 14.53 14.93 -11.67
CA ALA A 425 13.88 16.08 -11.05
C ALA A 425 12.94 16.76 -12.05
N LEU A 426 11.74 17.13 -11.58
CA LEU A 426 10.80 17.92 -12.36
C LEU A 426 11.22 19.39 -12.39
N SER A 427 10.50 20.20 -13.17
CA SER A 427 10.65 21.66 -13.19
C SER A 427 9.36 22.31 -12.69
N PRO A 428 9.38 23.07 -11.58
CA PRO A 428 10.51 23.27 -10.67
C PRO A 428 10.91 21.97 -9.94
N ALA A 429 12.15 21.89 -9.44
CA ALA A 429 12.63 20.69 -8.73
C ALA A 429 12.00 20.55 -7.33
N THR A 430 11.62 21.67 -6.74
CA THR A 430 10.94 21.73 -5.45
C THR A 430 9.74 22.67 -5.49
N VAL A 431 8.78 22.42 -4.60
CA VAL A 431 7.64 23.31 -4.33
C VAL A 431 7.54 23.56 -2.82
N SER A 432 7.12 24.77 -2.43
CA SER A 432 6.90 25.09 -1.01
C SER A 432 5.67 24.36 -0.47
N THR A 433 5.75 23.86 0.77
CA THR A 433 4.60 23.27 1.47
C THR A 433 3.69 24.33 2.13
N GLY A 434 4.07 25.60 2.09
CA GLY A 434 3.37 26.67 2.80
C GLY A 434 3.48 26.60 4.33
N GLY A 435 4.30 25.69 4.87
CA GLY A 435 4.54 25.52 6.30
C GLY A 435 5.98 25.08 6.60
N LEU A 436 6.27 24.82 7.87
CA LEU A 436 7.60 24.48 8.37
C LEU A 436 7.70 23.02 8.79
N ALA A 437 8.90 22.46 8.62
CA ALA A 437 9.23 21.08 8.97
C ALA A 437 8.23 20.03 8.42
N PRO A 438 8.09 19.89 7.08
CA PRO A 438 7.32 18.80 6.51
C PRO A 438 7.99 17.46 6.81
N VAL A 439 7.35 16.61 7.64
CA VAL A 439 7.97 15.35 8.11
C VAL A 439 7.44 14.10 7.44
N SER A 440 6.24 14.14 6.88
CA SER A 440 5.61 13.05 6.15
C SER A 440 4.97 13.54 4.85
N VAL A 441 4.89 12.65 3.87
CA VAL A 441 4.26 12.90 2.57
C VAL A 441 3.52 11.63 2.16
N VAL A 442 2.31 11.78 1.63
CA VAL A 442 1.52 10.70 1.03
C VAL A 442 1.13 11.14 -0.38
N ALA A 443 1.24 10.23 -1.34
CA ALA A 443 0.82 10.43 -2.73
C ALA A 443 -0.16 9.32 -3.12
N ARG A 444 -1.45 9.65 -3.25
CA ARG A 444 -2.52 8.69 -3.53
C ARG A 444 -3.66 9.27 -4.31
#